data_AF-C1BR32-F1
#
_entry.id   AF-C1BR32-F1
#
_cell.length_a   1.000
_cell.length_b   1.000
_cell.length_c   1.000
_cell.angle_alpha   90.00
_cell.angle_beta   90.00
_cell.angle_gamma   90.00
#
_symmetry.space_group_name_H-M   'P 1'
#
loop_
_entity.id
_entity.type
_entity.pdbx_description
1 polymer ?
#
loop_
_entity_poly.entity_id
_entity_poly.type
_entity_poly.pdbx_seq_one_letter_code
_entity_poly.pdbx_strand_id
1 'polypeptide(L)'
;MEYDDRHRIFLQGVLNMGVVSRSAAKNLLQKAYTIRGDSLPTQSSELSLILREITYSINKKIQHLNLAIVKAIDENQINKEGYFVLINQLDRSEELTQLTQKCMIEFAPHELEFLKLLMDEMIQGPKSNTADEENEESDDEEHIPYFRKGEIMETRALNLGSRLKSKTLKPLEAQAIIDKFIEKKWLRSSESEEITFTPRFIAEMETYLRPVYPDDISSCSLCNKMVVKSLLCECGKQFHLYCLGAAIPKSKNRDEVMSVPCPKCKASIALRQTSSTQPGSRKRSHNEEDDE
;
A
#
# COMPACT_ATOMS: atom_id res chain seq x y z
N MET A 1 -13.01 8.45 -29.04
CA MET A 1 -13.33 9.89 -28.90
C MET A 1 -12.15 10.68 -29.43
N GLU A 2 -12.36 11.81 -30.10
CA GLU A 2 -11.24 12.69 -30.46
C GLU A 2 -10.68 13.35 -29.19
N TYR A 3 -9.35 13.50 -29.11
CA TYR A 3 -8.71 14.12 -27.95
C TYR A 3 -8.97 15.62 -27.91
N ASP A 4 -9.56 16.09 -26.80
CA ASP A 4 -10.02 17.46 -26.63
C ASP A 4 -9.86 17.94 -25.17
N ASP A 5 -10.50 19.06 -24.82
CA ASP A 5 -10.39 19.67 -23.49
C ASP A 5 -10.96 18.78 -22.38
N ARG A 6 -11.90 17.88 -22.67
CA ARG A 6 -12.43 16.96 -21.67
C ARG A 6 -11.32 16.02 -21.18
N HIS A 7 -10.46 15.60 -22.10
CA HIS A 7 -9.30 14.77 -21.80
C HIS A 7 -8.26 15.53 -20.98
N ARG A 8 -8.00 16.80 -21.33
CA ARG A 8 -7.04 17.67 -20.62
C ARG A 8 -7.49 17.95 -19.19
N ILE A 9 -8.76 18.33 -19.00
CA ILE A 9 -9.35 18.58 -17.68
C ILE A 9 -9.33 17.31 -16.83
N PHE A 10 -9.69 16.16 -17.41
CA PHE A 10 -9.64 14.88 -16.70
C PHE A 10 -8.21 14.52 -16.27
N LEU A 11 -7.22 14.63 -17.18
CA LEU A 11 -5.82 14.39 -16.86
C LEU A 11 -5.30 15.32 -15.77
N GLN A 12 -5.60 16.62 -15.83
CA GLN A 12 -5.25 17.59 -14.80
C GLN A 12 -5.87 17.25 -13.45
N GLY A 13 -7.13 16.81 -13.44
CA GLY A 13 -7.80 16.31 -12.25
C GLY A 13 -7.09 15.10 -11.64
N VAL A 14 -6.73 14.11 -12.48
CA VAL A 14 -5.98 12.92 -12.02
C VAL A 14 -4.61 13.30 -11.46
N LEU A 15 -3.88 14.19 -12.13
CA LEU A 15 -2.58 14.66 -11.68
C LEU A 15 -2.66 15.34 -10.30
N ASN A 16 -3.62 16.26 -10.12
CA ASN A 16 -3.75 17.03 -8.88
C ASN A 16 -4.24 16.18 -7.70
N MET A 17 -5.10 15.20 -7.96
CA MET A 17 -5.65 14.36 -6.89
C MET A 17 -4.73 13.20 -6.49
N GLY A 18 -3.85 12.76 -7.40
CA GLY A 18 -2.91 11.64 -7.22
C GLY A 18 -3.59 10.25 -7.23
N VAL A 19 -4.65 10.08 -6.44
CA VAL A 19 -5.46 8.85 -6.34
C VAL A 19 -6.93 9.19 -6.54
N VAL A 20 -7.50 8.80 -7.68
CA VAL A 20 -8.87 9.16 -8.05
C VAL A 20 -9.81 7.96 -7.95
N SER A 21 -10.73 7.99 -7.00
CA SER A 21 -11.79 6.97 -6.87
C SER A 21 -12.75 7.00 -8.06
N ARG A 22 -13.58 5.96 -8.22
CA ARG A 22 -14.60 5.93 -9.29
C ARG A 22 -15.61 7.08 -9.19
N SER A 23 -16.01 7.47 -7.97
CA SER A 23 -16.91 8.60 -7.75
C SER A 23 -16.23 9.92 -8.10
N ALA A 24 -14.97 10.12 -7.70
CA ALA A 24 -14.19 11.29 -8.07
C ALA A 24 -13.98 11.38 -9.58
N ALA A 25 -13.67 10.27 -10.25
CA ALA A 25 -13.50 10.22 -11.71
C ALA A 25 -14.80 10.61 -12.42
N LYS A 26 -15.96 10.13 -11.94
CA LYS A 26 -17.28 10.55 -12.45
C LYS A 26 -17.48 12.06 -12.29
N ASN A 27 -17.13 12.62 -11.13
CA ASN A 27 -17.28 14.06 -10.87
C ASN A 27 -16.35 14.91 -11.75
N LEU A 28 -15.11 14.47 -11.98
CA LEU A 28 -14.18 15.12 -12.91
C LEU A 28 -14.71 15.12 -14.34
N LEU A 29 -15.22 13.97 -14.78
CA LEU A 29 -15.80 13.81 -16.10
C LEU A 29 -17.05 14.68 -16.27
N GLN A 30 -17.91 14.75 -15.24
CA GLN A 30 -19.08 15.62 -15.24
C GLN A 30 -18.70 17.08 -15.42
N LYS A 31 -17.70 17.57 -14.65
CA LYS A 31 -17.19 18.94 -14.78
C LYS A 31 -16.64 19.20 -16.18
N ALA A 32 -15.87 18.25 -16.72
CA ALA A 32 -15.28 18.36 -18.06
C ALA A 32 -16.35 18.47 -19.17
N TYR A 33 -17.44 17.69 -19.07
CA TYR A 33 -18.56 17.76 -20.02
C TYR A 33 -19.35 19.05 -19.88
N THR A 34 -19.67 19.46 -18.64
CA THR A 34 -20.42 20.70 -18.37
C THR A 34 -19.71 21.94 -18.90
N ILE A 35 -18.37 22.01 -18.83
CA ILE A 35 -17.59 23.13 -19.39
C ILE A 35 -17.76 23.26 -20.91
N ARG A 36 -18.04 22.14 -21.60
CA ARG A 36 -18.29 22.11 -23.05
C ARG A 36 -19.76 22.32 -23.43
N GLY A 37 -20.65 22.46 -22.45
CA GLY A 37 -22.10 22.48 -22.67
C GLY A 37 -22.69 21.10 -22.96
N ASP A 38 -21.91 20.03 -22.80
CA ASP A 38 -22.37 18.65 -23.01
C ASP A 38 -23.00 18.10 -21.73
N SER A 39 -23.98 17.20 -21.88
CA SER A 39 -24.48 16.39 -20.77
C SER A 39 -23.72 15.06 -20.69
N LEU A 40 -23.35 14.66 -19.49
CA LEU A 40 -22.75 13.35 -19.24
C LEU A 40 -23.88 12.33 -18.99
N PRO A 41 -23.84 11.13 -19.59
CA PRO A 41 -24.84 10.12 -19.31
C PRO A 41 -24.88 9.71 -17.84
N THR A 42 -26.08 9.39 -17.34
CA THR A 42 -26.29 9.00 -15.94
C THR A 42 -26.12 7.49 -15.73
N GLN A 43 -26.22 6.69 -16.79
CA GLN A 43 -26.15 5.23 -16.72
C GLN A 43 -24.73 4.74 -16.40
N SER A 44 -24.60 3.84 -15.42
CA SER A 44 -23.31 3.35 -14.90
C SER A 44 -22.46 2.60 -15.95
N SER A 45 -23.10 1.82 -16.83
CA SER A 45 -22.45 1.10 -17.94
C SER A 45 -21.81 2.06 -18.93
N GLU A 46 -22.57 3.05 -19.41
CA GLU A 46 -22.09 4.07 -20.34
C GLU A 46 -20.96 4.90 -19.74
N LEU A 47 -21.09 5.35 -18.49
CA LEU A 47 -20.03 6.05 -17.76
C LEU A 47 -18.72 5.25 -17.71
N SER A 48 -18.82 3.93 -17.54
CA SER A 48 -17.65 3.05 -17.48
C SER A 48 -16.97 2.94 -18.85
N LEU A 49 -17.75 2.91 -19.93
CA LEU A 49 -17.22 2.95 -21.30
C LEU A 49 -16.53 4.29 -21.56
N ILE A 50 -17.16 5.41 -21.20
CA ILE A 50 -16.57 6.75 -21.40
C ILE A 50 -15.26 6.89 -20.63
N LEU A 51 -15.21 6.44 -19.36
CA LEU A 51 -13.98 6.45 -18.55
C LEU A 51 -12.87 5.61 -19.20
N ARG A 52 -13.21 4.48 -19.83
CA ARG A 52 -12.23 3.66 -20.54
C ARG A 52 -11.72 4.37 -21.80
N GLU A 53 -12.61 4.95 -22.60
CA GLU A 53 -12.27 5.66 -23.84
C GLU A 53 -11.44 6.92 -23.58
N ILE A 54 -11.78 7.70 -22.55
CA ILE A 54 -11.04 8.91 -22.20
C ILE A 54 -9.64 8.55 -21.70
N THR A 55 -9.52 7.52 -20.86
CA THR A 55 -8.24 7.00 -20.36
C THR A 55 -7.37 6.49 -21.50
N TYR A 56 -7.94 5.71 -22.42
CA TYR A 56 -7.24 5.21 -23.60
C TYR A 56 -6.70 6.36 -24.47
N SER A 57 -7.54 7.34 -24.75
CA SER A 57 -7.19 8.48 -25.60
C SER A 57 -6.11 9.36 -24.95
N ILE A 58 -6.17 9.56 -23.62
CA ILE A 58 -5.13 10.24 -22.86
C ILE A 58 -3.82 9.48 -22.93
N ASN A 59 -3.82 8.18 -22.59
CA ASN A 59 -2.61 7.36 -22.57
C ASN A 59 -1.93 7.33 -23.94
N LYS A 60 -2.70 7.21 -25.03
CA LYS A 60 -2.16 7.29 -26.40
C LYS A 60 -1.43 8.62 -26.67
N LYS A 61 -1.89 9.72 -26.07
CA LYS A 61 -1.24 11.04 -26.22
C LYS A 61 -0.01 11.19 -25.33
N ILE A 62 -0.04 10.70 -24.10
CA ILE A 62 1.05 10.91 -23.12
C ILE A 62 2.08 9.77 -23.06
N GLN A 63 1.89 8.67 -23.80
CA GLN A 63 2.79 7.52 -23.80
C GLN A 63 4.24 7.86 -24.11
N HIS A 64 4.50 8.86 -24.97
CA HIS A 64 5.84 9.30 -25.35
C HIS A 64 6.60 9.96 -24.19
N LEU A 65 5.89 10.34 -23.12
CA LEU A 65 6.45 10.86 -21.88
C LEU A 65 6.69 9.75 -20.85
N ASN A 66 6.46 8.48 -21.22
CA ASN A 66 6.44 7.32 -20.32
C ASN A 66 5.40 7.46 -19.20
N LEU A 67 4.34 8.23 -19.40
CA LEU A 67 3.25 8.36 -18.45
C LEU A 67 2.05 7.52 -18.87
N ALA A 68 1.29 7.01 -17.90
CA ALA A 68 -0.03 6.44 -18.14
C ALA A 68 -0.94 6.60 -16.93
N ILE A 69 -2.21 6.86 -17.21
CA ILE A 69 -3.28 6.64 -16.26
C ILE A 69 -3.58 5.14 -16.23
N VAL A 70 -3.40 4.51 -15.08
CA VAL A 70 -3.68 3.09 -14.86
C VAL A 70 -4.75 2.91 -13.79
N LYS A 71 -5.39 1.74 -13.81
CA LYS A 71 -6.34 1.33 -12.76
C LYS A 71 -5.59 0.56 -11.67
N ALA A 72 -5.31 1.21 -10.55
CA ALA A 72 -4.77 0.59 -9.34
C ALA A 72 -5.90 0.01 -8.48
N ILE A 73 -5.59 -1.04 -7.72
CA ILE A 73 -6.51 -1.65 -6.75
C ILE A 73 -5.89 -1.51 -5.37
N ASP A 74 -6.70 -1.20 -4.35
CA ASP A 74 -6.22 -1.14 -2.98
C ASP A 74 -6.07 -2.55 -2.38
N GLU A 75 -4.84 -2.93 -2.05
CA GLU A 75 -4.53 -4.24 -1.48
C GLU A 75 -4.96 -4.38 -0.03
N ASN A 76 -5.25 -3.28 0.66
CA ASN A 76 -5.61 -3.31 2.08
C ASN A 76 -7.13 -3.33 2.30
N GLN A 77 -7.93 -3.28 1.23
CA GLN A 77 -9.38 -3.31 1.32
C GLN A 77 -9.91 -4.70 0.97
N ILE A 78 -10.90 -5.17 1.73
CA ILE A 78 -11.58 -6.44 1.44
C ILE A 78 -12.50 -6.32 0.22
N ASN A 79 -13.02 -5.13 -0.01
CA ASN A 79 -13.75 -4.81 -1.22
C ASN A 79 -12.78 -4.40 -2.30
N LYS A 80 -12.99 -4.92 -3.51
CA LYS A 80 -12.15 -4.61 -4.66
C LYS A 80 -12.45 -3.21 -5.17
N GLU A 81 -11.81 -2.22 -4.57
CA GLU A 81 -11.93 -0.82 -4.94
C GLU A 81 -10.83 -0.43 -5.92
N GLY A 82 -11.23 0.22 -7.01
CA GLY A 82 -10.33 0.64 -8.07
C GLY A 82 -10.19 2.15 -8.14
N TYR A 83 -8.95 2.59 -8.32
CA TYR A 83 -8.55 3.99 -8.42
C TYR A 83 -7.85 4.23 -9.75
N PHE A 84 -8.02 5.44 -10.29
CA PHE A 84 -7.23 5.94 -11.41
C PHE A 84 -6.04 6.70 -10.83
N VAL A 85 -4.84 6.31 -11.26
CA VAL A 85 -3.58 6.93 -10.84
C VAL A 85 -2.75 7.20 -12.09
N LEU A 86 -2.07 8.36 -12.13
CA LEU A 86 -1.09 8.66 -13.16
C LEU A 86 0.26 8.15 -12.69
N ILE A 87 0.86 7.23 -13.44
CA ILE A 87 2.16 6.65 -13.12
C ILE A 87 3.18 7.00 -14.20
N ASN A 88 4.44 7.01 -13.81
CA ASN A 88 5.57 6.96 -14.71
C ASN A 88 6.01 5.49 -14.88
N GLN A 89 6.10 5.05 -16.13
CA GLN A 89 6.38 3.68 -16.56
C GLN A 89 7.88 3.42 -16.79
N LEU A 90 8.73 4.41 -16.58
CA LEU A 90 10.17 4.20 -16.64
C LEU A 90 10.59 3.15 -15.59
N ASP A 91 11.55 2.32 -15.98
CA ASP A 91 12.21 1.44 -15.05
C ASP A 91 13.01 2.28 -14.04
N ARG A 92 12.80 1.99 -12.76
CA ARG A 92 13.43 2.69 -11.63
C ARG A 92 14.43 1.81 -10.89
N SER A 93 14.56 0.54 -11.28
CA SER A 93 15.36 -0.46 -10.57
C SER A 93 16.87 -0.23 -10.69
N GLU A 94 17.33 0.44 -11.74
CA GLU A 94 18.75 0.74 -11.92
C GLU A 94 19.18 2.01 -11.15
N GLU A 95 19.85 1.83 -10.01
CA GLU A 95 20.39 2.91 -9.16
C GLU A 95 21.35 3.88 -9.87
N LEU A 96 22.02 3.42 -10.94
CA LEU A 96 22.99 4.23 -11.71
C LEU A 96 22.34 5.39 -12.46
N THR A 97 21.03 5.31 -12.66
CA THR A 97 20.33 6.39 -13.33
C THR A 97 19.92 7.42 -12.29
N GLN A 98 20.40 8.67 -12.47
CA GLN A 98 19.80 9.86 -11.85
C GLN A 98 18.28 9.95 -12.10
N LEU A 99 17.68 9.05 -12.90
CA LEU A 99 16.27 8.98 -13.21
C LEU A 99 15.39 8.75 -11.98
N THR A 100 15.73 7.90 -11.00
CA THR A 100 14.86 7.76 -9.81
C THR A 100 14.80 9.06 -9.00
N GLN A 101 15.93 9.77 -8.86
CA GLN A 101 15.97 11.10 -8.24
C GLN A 101 15.31 12.18 -9.10
N LYS A 102 15.46 12.13 -10.44
CA LYS A 102 14.85 13.08 -11.39
C LYS A 102 13.36 12.85 -11.63
N CYS A 103 12.85 11.65 -11.34
CA CYS A 103 11.43 11.33 -11.47
C CYS A 103 10.67 11.53 -10.16
N MET A 104 11.38 11.60 -9.03
CA MET A 104 10.83 11.90 -7.70
C MET A 104 11.32 13.26 -7.19
N ILE A 105 11.21 14.30 -8.03
CA ILE A 105 11.67 15.68 -7.72
C ILE A 105 11.02 16.30 -6.48
N GLU A 106 9.90 15.73 -6.02
CA GLU A 106 9.20 16.19 -4.82
C GLU A 106 9.94 15.85 -3.52
N PHE A 107 10.92 14.93 -3.57
CA PHE A 107 11.62 14.42 -2.40
C PHE A 107 13.13 14.68 -2.45
N ALA A 108 13.69 15.10 -1.32
CA ALA A 108 15.12 15.23 -1.13
C ALA A 108 15.79 13.85 -1.05
N PRO A 109 17.10 13.74 -1.35
CA PRO A 109 17.80 12.45 -1.36
C PRO A 109 17.68 11.64 -0.05
N HIS A 110 17.77 12.29 1.11
CA HIS A 110 17.61 11.62 2.40
C HIS A 110 16.17 11.15 2.67
N GLU A 111 15.16 11.83 2.12
CA GLU A 111 13.76 11.37 2.19
C GLU A 111 13.60 10.09 1.34
N LEU A 112 14.20 10.04 0.16
CA LEU A 112 14.19 8.82 -0.68
C LEU A 112 14.92 7.65 -0.01
N GLU A 113 16.04 7.92 0.68
CA GLU A 113 16.72 6.92 1.50
C GLU A 113 15.81 6.41 2.63
N PHE A 114 15.10 7.30 3.32
CA PHE A 114 14.15 6.92 4.35
C PHE A 114 12.99 6.08 3.79
N LEU A 115 12.46 6.44 2.61
CA LEU A 115 11.45 5.65 1.92
C LEU A 115 11.94 4.23 1.62
N LYS A 116 13.20 4.07 1.18
CA LYS A 116 13.80 2.74 0.97
C LYS A 116 13.86 1.93 2.26
N LEU A 117 14.22 2.54 3.39
CA LEU A 117 14.22 1.86 4.70
C LEU A 117 12.81 1.41 5.11
N LEU A 118 11.80 2.27 4.92
CA LEU A 118 10.41 1.90 5.15
C LEU A 118 10.00 0.73 4.24
N MET A 119 10.39 0.76 2.97
CA MET A 119 10.11 -0.32 2.02
C MET A 119 10.73 -1.64 2.45
N ASP A 120 12.01 -1.65 2.79
CA ASP A 120 12.71 -2.83 3.28
C ASP A 120 12.00 -3.41 4.50
N GLU A 121 11.70 -2.58 5.50
CA GLU A 121 11.06 -3.02 6.73
C GLU A 121 9.64 -3.55 6.48
N MET A 122 8.85 -2.89 5.63
CA MET A 122 7.49 -3.33 5.31
C MET A 122 7.46 -4.58 4.42
N ILE A 123 8.48 -4.84 3.60
CA ILE A 123 8.50 -5.97 2.66
C ILE A 123 9.17 -7.21 3.26
N GLN A 124 10.28 -7.01 3.98
CA GLN A 124 11.14 -8.07 4.50
C GLN A 124 11.02 -8.25 6.02
N GLY A 125 10.45 -7.26 6.71
CA GLY A 125 10.29 -7.27 8.16
C GLY A 125 11.47 -6.67 8.91
N PRO A 126 11.36 -6.62 10.25
CA PRO A 126 12.43 -6.11 11.09
C PRO A 126 13.69 -6.96 10.91
N LYS A 127 14.76 -6.31 10.44
CA LYS A 127 16.09 -6.92 10.43
C LYS A 127 16.54 -7.04 11.88
N SER A 128 16.79 -8.26 12.37
CA SER A 128 17.50 -8.43 13.64
C SER A 128 18.86 -7.77 13.52
N ASN A 129 19.27 -6.99 14.52
CA ASN A 129 20.61 -6.41 14.57
C ASN A 129 21.63 -7.51 14.90
N THR A 130 21.81 -8.47 13.99
CA THR A 130 22.89 -9.46 14.09
C THR A 130 24.17 -8.84 13.55
N ALA A 131 24.74 -7.95 14.36
CA ALA A 131 26.13 -7.52 14.21
C ALA A 131 26.79 -7.16 15.55
N ASP A 132 26.03 -6.85 16.60
CA ASP A 132 26.59 -6.46 17.92
C ASP A 132 26.07 -7.28 19.12
N GLU A 133 25.19 -8.26 18.92
CA GLU A 133 24.61 -9.08 20.00
C GLU A 133 25.02 -10.56 19.87
N GLU A 134 26.31 -10.84 20.07
CA GLU A 134 26.79 -12.21 20.36
C GLU A 134 26.97 -12.48 21.86
N ASN A 135 26.61 -11.56 22.75
CA ASN A 135 26.72 -11.79 24.19
C ASN A 135 25.64 -11.05 24.97
N GLU A 136 24.41 -11.57 24.99
CA GLU A 136 23.49 -11.41 26.11
C GLU A 136 22.43 -12.51 26.02
N GLU A 137 22.71 -13.65 26.67
CA GLU A 137 21.65 -14.56 27.11
C GLU A 137 20.82 -13.78 28.15
N SER A 138 19.79 -13.08 27.68
CA SER A 138 18.71 -12.59 28.53
C SER A 138 17.47 -13.46 28.29
N ASP A 139 16.92 -14.00 29.36
CA ASP A 139 15.71 -14.84 29.40
C ASP A 139 14.41 -14.08 29.05
N ASP A 140 14.53 -12.85 28.57
CA ASP A 140 13.41 -12.05 28.10
C ASP A 140 13.35 -12.23 26.57
N GLU A 141 12.49 -13.14 26.10
CA GLU A 141 12.08 -13.21 24.68
C GLU A 141 11.55 -11.84 24.26
N GLU A 142 12.44 -10.98 23.75
CA GLU A 142 12.11 -9.65 23.29
C GLU A 142 11.05 -9.83 22.20
N HIS A 143 9.84 -9.36 22.49
CA HIS A 143 8.65 -9.57 21.69
C HIS A 143 8.89 -8.99 20.29
N ILE A 144 9.37 -9.83 19.35
CA ILE A 144 9.57 -9.44 17.97
C ILE A 144 8.20 -8.92 17.47
N PRO A 145 8.08 -7.62 17.12
CA PRO A 145 6.81 -7.07 16.72
C PRO A 145 6.26 -7.88 15.55
N TYR A 146 5.00 -8.30 15.65
CA TYR A 146 4.32 -9.11 14.66
C TYR A 146 4.51 -8.51 13.25
N PHE A 147 5.28 -9.19 12.39
CA PHE A 147 5.55 -8.71 11.03
C PHE A 147 4.35 -8.97 10.12
N ARG A 148 3.75 -7.89 9.61
CA ARG A 148 2.75 -7.92 8.54
C ARG A 148 3.32 -7.25 7.31
N LYS A 149 3.51 -8.05 6.28
CA LYS A 149 4.03 -7.57 5.02
C LYS A 149 3.14 -6.48 4.42
N GLY A 150 3.75 -5.35 4.05
CA GLY A 150 3.07 -4.17 3.52
C GLY A 150 2.50 -3.23 4.59
N GLU A 151 2.81 -3.47 5.87
CA GLU A 151 2.39 -2.65 7.01
C GLU A 151 3.57 -2.37 7.95
N ILE A 152 3.54 -1.23 8.64
CA ILE A 152 4.49 -0.90 9.71
C ILE A 152 3.80 0.01 10.74
N MET A 153 4.03 -0.22 12.04
CA MET A 153 3.56 0.69 13.08
C MET A 153 4.30 2.04 12.99
N GLU A 154 3.59 3.15 13.20
CA GLU A 154 4.15 4.49 13.16
C GLU A 154 5.36 4.66 14.07
N THR A 155 5.28 4.17 15.31
CA THR A 155 6.41 4.18 16.27
C THR A 155 7.66 3.48 15.72
N ARG A 156 7.50 2.34 15.05
CA ARG A 156 8.60 1.63 14.41
C ARG A 156 9.14 2.38 13.20
N ALA A 157 8.24 2.94 12.38
CA ALA A 157 8.62 3.75 11.22
C ALA A 157 9.48 4.97 11.62
N LEU A 158 9.13 5.65 12.72
CA LEU A 158 9.90 6.77 13.26
C LEU A 158 11.30 6.35 13.69
N ASN A 159 11.43 5.20 14.35
CA ASN A 159 12.72 4.68 14.80
C ASN A 159 13.66 4.30 13.65
N LEU A 160 13.14 4.01 12.45
CA LEU A 160 13.99 3.80 11.27
C LEU A 160 14.73 5.07 10.84
N GLY A 161 14.28 6.25 11.24
CA GLY A 161 14.93 7.53 10.91
C GLY A 161 16.38 7.63 11.42
N SER A 162 16.74 6.89 12.48
CA SER A 162 18.11 6.85 12.98
C SER A 162 19.05 6.01 12.11
N ARG A 163 18.51 5.13 11.26
CA ARG A 163 19.26 4.15 10.44
C ARG A 163 19.72 4.71 9.08
N LEU A 164 19.34 5.93 8.74
CA LEU A 164 19.81 6.59 7.51
C LEU A 164 21.33 6.79 7.58
N LYS A 165 22.03 6.44 6.49
CA LYS A 165 23.47 6.61 6.34
C LYS A 165 23.84 8.06 6.03
N SER A 166 22.98 8.78 5.29
CA SER A 166 23.27 10.16 4.89
C SER A 166 23.01 11.20 5.99
N LYS A 167 21.99 10.97 6.83
CA LYS A 167 21.56 11.88 7.90
C LYS A 167 20.72 11.14 8.94
N THR A 168 21.16 11.09 10.18
CA THR A 168 20.33 10.64 11.30
C THR A 168 19.16 11.61 11.50
N LEU A 169 17.93 11.11 11.38
CA LEU A 169 16.71 11.89 11.59
C LEU A 169 16.27 11.81 13.04
N LYS A 170 15.92 12.96 13.63
CA LYS A 170 15.20 12.99 14.90
C LYS A 170 13.74 12.53 14.70
N PRO A 171 13.04 12.05 15.74
CA PRO A 171 11.66 11.57 15.61
C PRO A 171 10.72 12.57 14.93
N LEU A 172 10.79 13.86 15.28
CA LEU A 172 9.97 14.90 14.64
C LEU A 172 10.30 15.12 13.16
N GLU A 173 11.57 14.96 12.76
CA GLU A 173 11.96 15.06 11.35
C GLU A 173 11.47 13.83 10.56
N ALA A 174 11.57 12.64 11.15
CA ALA A 174 11.03 11.42 10.56
C ALA A 174 9.51 11.52 10.37
N GLN A 175 8.78 12.01 11.38
CA GLN A 175 7.33 12.24 11.28
C GLN A 175 7.00 13.21 10.15
N ALA A 176 7.68 14.35 10.05
CA ALA A 176 7.42 15.33 9.00
C ALA A 176 7.61 14.74 7.59
N ILE A 177 8.59 13.85 7.42
CA ILE A 177 8.82 13.16 6.13
C ILE A 177 7.72 12.11 5.87
N ILE A 178 7.28 11.36 6.88
CA ILE A 178 6.14 10.44 6.78
C ILE A 178 4.86 11.21 6.38
N ASP A 179 4.56 12.31 7.06
CA ASP A 179 3.42 13.17 6.76
C ASP A 179 3.46 13.67 5.32
N LYS A 180 4.64 14.06 4.84
CA LYS A 180 4.86 14.44 3.44
C LYS A 180 4.57 13.27 2.48
N PHE A 181 4.99 12.04 2.79
CA PHE A 181 4.63 10.87 1.97
C PHE A 181 3.11 10.61 1.95
N ILE A 182 2.43 10.83 3.07
CA ILE A 182 0.97 10.68 3.19
C ILE A 182 0.24 11.77 2.38
N GLU A 183 0.69 13.02 2.49
CA GLU A 183 0.19 14.16 1.72
C GLU A 183 0.28 13.87 0.22
N LYS A 184 1.45 13.40 -0.22
CA LYS A 184 1.75 13.04 -1.62
C LYS A 184 1.17 11.70 -2.08
N LYS A 185 0.41 11.00 -1.21
CA LYS A 185 -0.26 9.74 -1.50
C LYS A 185 0.69 8.59 -1.85
N TRP A 186 1.90 8.59 -1.29
CA TRP A 186 2.82 7.44 -1.32
C TRP A 186 2.48 6.46 -0.20
N LEU A 187 2.22 7.00 0.99
CA LEU A 187 1.82 6.25 2.17
C LEU A 187 0.44 6.68 2.63
N ARG A 188 -0.10 5.96 3.60
CA ARG A 188 -1.25 6.36 4.40
C ARG A 188 -1.10 5.79 5.81
N SER A 189 -1.68 6.48 6.78
CA SER A 189 -1.85 5.97 8.14
C SER A 189 -3.30 5.53 8.34
N SER A 190 -3.51 4.45 9.10
CA SER A 190 -4.82 4.01 9.60
C SER A 190 -5.17 4.72 10.91
N GLU A 191 -6.37 4.49 11.43
CA GLU A 191 -6.76 4.93 12.78
C GLU A 191 -5.96 4.22 13.89
N SER A 192 -5.39 3.05 13.58
CA SER A 192 -4.54 2.24 14.46
C SER A 192 -3.06 2.61 14.41
N GLU A 193 -2.70 3.76 13.82
CA GLU A 193 -1.31 4.20 13.62
C GLU A 193 -0.47 3.20 12.80
N GLU A 194 -1.12 2.43 11.91
CA GLU A 194 -0.46 1.53 10.97
C GLU A 194 -0.26 2.25 9.64
N ILE A 195 0.98 2.31 9.18
CA ILE A 195 1.36 2.89 7.91
C ILE A 195 1.37 1.80 6.84
N THR A 196 0.73 2.09 5.71
CA THR A 196 0.63 1.16 4.56
C THR A 196 0.89 1.87 3.23
N PHE A 197 1.24 1.10 2.20
CA PHE A 197 1.36 1.62 0.84
C PHE A 197 -0.01 1.97 0.27
N THR A 198 -0.08 3.06 -0.47
CA THR A 198 -1.28 3.41 -1.24
C THR A 198 -1.36 2.62 -2.56
N PRO A 199 -2.53 2.58 -3.22
CA PRO A 199 -2.63 2.03 -4.58
C PRO A 199 -1.74 2.76 -5.59
N ARG A 200 -1.47 4.06 -5.40
CA ARG A 200 -0.57 4.83 -6.25
C ARG A 200 0.86 4.32 -6.11
N PHE A 201 1.35 4.17 -4.88
CA PHE A 201 2.69 3.65 -4.63
C PHE A 201 2.91 2.31 -5.33
N ILE A 202 2.02 1.35 -5.09
CA ILE A 202 2.16 -0.01 -5.63
C ILE A 202 2.17 0.01 -7.17
N ALA A 203 1.29 0.79 -7.79
CA ALA A 203 1.22 0.91 -9.24
C ALA A 203 2.43 1.66 -9.83
N GLU A 204 2.92 2.69 -9.15
CA GLU A 204 4.05 3.52 -9.61
C GLU A 204 5.40 2.82 -9.43
N MET A 205 5.51 1.97 -8.40
CA MET A 205 6.76 1.30 -8.03
C MET A 205 6.82 -0.16 -8.51
N GLU A 206 5.84 -0.68 -9.25
CA GLU A 206 5.84 -2.07 -9.70
C GLU A 206 7.12 -2.47 -10.47
N THR A 207 7.62 -1.58 -11.33
CA THR A 207 8.87 -1.81 -12.10
C THR A 207 10.13 -1.80 -11.23
N TYR A 208 10.08 -1.15 -10.06
CA TYR A 208 11.15 -1.17 -9.06
C TYR A 208 11.06 -2.38 -8.14
N LEU A 209 9.85 -2.68 -7.65
CA LEU A 209 9.63 -3.68 -6.60
C LEU A 209 9.99 -5.08 -7.07
N ARG A 210 9.67 -5.42 -8.32
CA ARG A 210 9.91 -6.78 -8.85
C ARG A 210 11.41 -7.12 -8.96
N PRO A 211 12.27 -6.26 -9.54
CA PRO A 211 13.70 -6.58 -9.64
C PRO A 211 14.45 -6.44 -8.31
N VAL A 212 14.02 -5.51 -7.44
CA VAL A 212 14.73 -5.23 -6.18
C VAL A 212 14.37 -6.23 -5.07
N TYR A 213 13.14 -6.72 -5.05
CA TYR A 213 12.66 -7.70 -4.07
C TYR A 213 12.12 -8.97 -4.75
N PRO A 214 12.92 -9.68 -5.55
CA PRO A 214 12.44 -10.79 -6.37
C PRO A 214 11.95 -12.00 -5.54
N ASP A 215 12.56 -12.22 -4.38
CA ASP A 215 12.23 -13.33 -3.49
C ASP A 215 11.06 -12.99 -2.55
N ASP A 216 10.88 -11.71 -2.25
CA ASP A 216 9.81 -11.25 -1.38
C ASP A 216 8.53 -10.98 -2.16
N ILE A 217 8.59 -10.25 -3.28
CA ILE A 217 7.39 -9.83 -4.03
C ILE A 217 6.83 -10.98 -4.87
N SER A 218 5.60 -11.39 -4.56
CA SER A 218 4.96 -12.54 -5.20
C SER A 218 3.80 -12.13 -6.10
N SER A 219 3.21 -13.14 -6.76
CA SER A 219 1.97 -12.99 -7.52
C SER A 219 0.80 -13.69 -6.80
N CYS A 220 -0.33 -12.99 -6.72
CA CYS A 220 -1.55 -13.53 -6.14
C CYS A 220 -2.04 -14.75 -6.93
N SER A 221 -2.30 -15.85 -6.23
CA SER A 221 -2.67 -17.14 -6.83
C SER A 221 -4.10 -17.22 -7.41
N LEU A 222 -4.83 -16.10 -7.40
CA LEU A 222 -6.16 -15.96 -8.00
C LEU A 222 -6.17 -15.03 -9.22
N CYS A 223 -5.46 -13.90 -9.17
CA CYS A 223 -5.49 -12.91 -10.24
C CYS A 223 -4.17 -12.80 -11.03
N ASN A 224 -3.12 -13.50 -10.59
CA ASN A 224 -1.77 -13.49 -11.16
C ASN A 224 -1.13 -12.10 -11.27
N LYS A 225 -1.59 -11.14 -10.46
CA LYS A 225 -0.98 -9.81 -10.33
C LYS A 225 -0.02 -9.77 -9.16
N MET A 226 0.93 -8.82 -9.20
CA MET A 226 1.80 -8.51 -8.06
C MET A 226 0.98 -8.32 -6.80
N VAL A 227 1.46 -8.85 -5.68
CA VAL A 227 0.90 -8.59 -4.36
C VAL A 227 2.03 -8.20 -3.41
N VAL A 228 1.92 -7.01 -2.83
CA VAL A 228 2.86 -6.53 -1.81
C VAL A 228 2.35 -6.97 -0.45
N LYS A 229 1.09 -6.62 -0.13
CA LYS A 229 0.42 -7.01 1.11
C LYS A 229 -0.32 -8.34 0.92
N SER A 230 0.45 -9.41 1.02
CA SER A 230 -0.04 -10.78 0.78
C SER A 230 -0.57 -11.45 2.03
N LEU A 231 -1.71 -12.14 1.89
CA LEU A 231 -2.13 -13.16 2.85
C LEU A 231 -1.52 -14.49 2.42
N LEU A 232 -0.56 -14.99 3.21
CA LEU A 232 0.09 -16.28 3.01
C LEU A 232 -0.75 -17.39 3.63
N CYS A 233 -1.05 -18.40 2.84
CA CYS A 233 -1.62 -19.64 3.33
C CYS A 233 -0.50 -20.64 3.69
N GLU A 234 -0.77 -21.54 4.63
CA GLU A 234 0.13 -22.65 5.01
C GLU A 234 0.58 -23.52 3.83
N CYS A 235 -0.19 -23.58 2.73
CA CYS A 235 0.22 -24.25 1.51
C CYS A 235 1.24 -23.46 0.65
N GLY A 236 1.77 -22.35 1.16
CA GLY A 236 2.72 -21.47 0.47
C GLY A 236 2.10 -20.52 -0.56
N LYS A 237 0.78 -20.60 -0.81
CA LYS A 237 0.10 -19.73 -1.78
C LYS A 237 -0.24 -18.38 -1.16
N GLN A 238 0.00 -17.33 -1.93
CA GLN A 238 -0.21 -15.93 -1.53
C GLN A 238 -1.41 -15.33 -2.27
N PHE A 239 -2.18 -14.50 -1.58
CA PHE A 239 -3.41 -13.91 -2.10
C PHE A 239 -3.55 -12.43 -1.70
N HIS A 240 -4.19 -11.64 -2.56
CA HIS A 240 -4.72 -10.34 -2.16
C HIS A 240 -5.93 -10.50 -1.23
N LEU A 241 -6.06 -9.58 -0.26
CA LEU A 241 -7.24 -9.49 0.61
C LEU A 241 -8.54 -9.37 -0.20
N TYR A 242 -8.60 -8.46 -1.18
CA TYR A 242 -9.79 -8.29 -2.02
C TYR A 242 -10.10 -9.51 -2.91
N CYS A 243 -9.10 -10.32 -3.26
CA CYS A 243 -9.31 -11.53 -4.06
C CYS A 243 -9.98 -12.62 -3.22
N LEU A 244 -9.57 -12.78 -1.97
CA LEU A 244 -10.23 -13.68 -1.03
C LEU A 244 -11.61 -13.13 -0.62
N GLY A 245 -11.73 -11.81 -0.40
CA GLY A 245 -12.99 -11.14 -0.08
C GLY A 245 -14.07 -11.32 -1.16
N ALA A 246 -13.67 -11.42 -2.43
CA ALA A 246 -14.60 -11.69 -3.53
C ALA A 246 -15.29 -13.06 -3.45
N ALA A 247 -14.69 -14.03 -2.76
CA ALA A 247 -15.27 -15.36 -2.53
C ALA A 247 -16.28 -15.38 -1.35
N ILE A 248 -16.32 -14.34 -0.53
CA ILE A 248 -17.26 -14.24 0.59
C ILE A 248 -18.68 -14.02 0.04
N PRO A 249 -19.68 -14.82 0.45
CA PRO A 249 -21.07 -14.65 0.05
C PRO A 249 -21.59 -13.25 0.35
N LYS A 250 -22.36 -12.66 -0.58
CA LYS A 250 -22.93 -11.31 -0.44
C LYS A 250 -23.87 -11.15 0.75
N SER A 251 -24.40 -12.25 1.29
CA SER A 251 -25.27 -12.25 2.47
C SER A 251 -24.53 -12.00 3.78
N LYS A 252 -23.20 -12.17 3.80
CA LYS A 252 -22.38 -11.92 4.99
C LYS A 252 -21.80 -10.52 4.95
N ASN A 253 -21.77 -9.86 6.10
CA ASN A 253 -20.99 -8.65 6.26
C ASN A 253 -19.50 -9.01 6.15
N ARG A 254 -18.83 -8.54 5.10
CA ARG A 254 -17.41 -8.82 4.85
C ARG A 254 -16.52 -8.30 5.97
N ASP A 255 -16.96 -7.25 6.67
CA ASP A 255 -16.19 -6.64 7.75
C ASP A 255 -16.16 -7.48 9.04
N GLU A 256 -17.07 -8.42 9.18
CA GLU A 256 -17.14 -9.33 10.33
C GLU A 256 -16.43 -10.68 10.06
N VAL A 257 -16.00 -10.93 8.82
CA VAL A 257 -15.38 -12.20 8.45
C VAL A 257 -13.90 -12.18 8.83
N MET A 258 -13.57 -12.96 9.86
CA MET A 258 -12.19 -13.10 10.37
C MET A 258 -11.31 -14.02 9.53
N SER A 259 -11.89 -15.04 8.89
CA SER A 259 -11.14 -16.01 8.10
C SER A 259 -11.97 -16.61 6.97
N VAL A 260 -11.29 -17.14 5.96
CA VAL A 260 -11.89 -17.83 4.80
C VAL A 260 -11.08 -19.08 4.43
N PRO A 261 -11.72 -20.11 3.85
CA PRO A 261 -11.00 -21.27 3.36
C PRO A 261 -10.15 -20.91 2.14
N CYS A 262 -8.90 -21.39 2.12
CA CYS A 262 -7.99 -21.25 1.00
C CYS A 262 -8.61 -21.86 -0.27
N PRO A 263 -8.65 -21.13 -1.40
CA PRO A 263 -9.16 -21.66 -2.66
C PRO A 263 -8.39 -22.88 -3.19
N LYS A 264 -7.14 -23.08 -2.74
CA LYS A 264 -6.23 -24.13 -3.24
C LYS A 264 -6.20 -25.38 -2.34
N CYS A 265 -6.10 -25.22 -1.03
CA CYS A 265 -5.96 -26.34 -0.07
C CYS A 265 -7.07 -26.42 0.98
N LYS A 266 -8.02 -25.47 0.98
CA LYS A 266 -9.13 -25.35 1.96
C LYS A 266 -8.73 -25.04 3.41
N ALA A 267 -7.45 -25.00 3.75
CA ALA A 267 -6.96 -24.50 5.05
C ALA A 267 -7.48 -23.09 5.35
N SER A 268 -7.67 -22.77 6.62
CA SER A 268 -8.18 -21.46 7.05
C SER A 268 -7.12 -20.37 6.80
N ILE A 269 -7.52 -19.27 6.15
CA ILE A 269 -6.69 -18.07 6.00
C ILE A 269 -7.34 -16.96 6.82
N ALA A 270 -6.62 -16.43 7.80
CA ALA A 270 -7.05 -15.23 8.52
C ALA A 270 -7.05 -14.02 7.57
N LEU A 271 -8.19 -13.33 7.47
CA LEU A 271 -8.33 -12.08 6.71
C LEU A 271 -7.98 -10.86 7.54
N ARG A 272 -8.22 -10.97 8.85
CA ARG A 272 -7.96 -9.97 9.86
C ARG A 272 -7.43 -10.74 11.06
N GLN A 273 -6.43 -10.21 11.73
CA GLN A 273 -6.02 -10.78 12.99
C GLN A 273 -6.28 -9.75 14.07
N THR A 274 -7.20 -10.09 14.99
CA THR A 274 -7.36 -9.43 16.27
C THR A 274 -6.08 -9.63 17.07
N SER A 275 -5.56 -8.57 17.67
CA SER A 275 -4.62 -8.65 18.78
C SER A 275 -5.31 -9.42 19.93
N SER A 276 -5.21 -10.75 19.93
CA SER A 276 -5.62 -11.55 21.09
C SER A 276 -4.52 -11.45 22.13
N THR A 277 -4.60 -10.45 23.02
CA THR A 277 -4.03 -10.59 24.37
C THR A 277 -4.70 -11.80 25.00
N GLN A 278 -3.96 -12.90 25.18
CA GLN A 278 -4.48 -14.00 25.99
C GLN A 278 -4.56 -13.56 27.45
N PRO A 279 -5.67 -13.80 28.17
CA PRO A 279 -5.73 -13.55 29.60
C PRO A 279 -4.99 -14.69 30.31
N GLY A 280 -3.73 -14.45 30.66
CA GLY A 280 -2.99 -15.28 31.61
C GLY A 280 -3.70 -15.23 32.97
N SER A 281 -4.41 -16.31 33.31
CA SER A 281 -5.03 -16.51 34.62
C SER A 281 -3.97 -16.54 35.72
N ARG A 282 -3.64 -15.40 36.33
CA ARG A 282 -2.92 -15.38 37.60
C ARG A 282 -3.91 -15.61 38.74
N LYS A 283 -4.03 -16.87 39.16
CA LYS A 283 -4.47 -17.22 40.53
C LYS A 283 -3.51 -16.52 41.50
N ARG A 284 -3.98 -15.49 42.20
CA ARG A 284 -3.31 -14.99 43.40
C ARG A 284 -3.54 -16.01 44.52
N SER A 285 -2.52 -16.78 44.86
CA SER A 285 -2.45 -17.45 46.15
C SER A 285 -2.18 -16.41 47.22
N HIS A 286 -3.07 -16.38 48.20
CA HIS A 286 -2.99 -15.64 49.44
C HIS A 286 -1.87 -16.25 50.29
N ASN A 287 -0.89 -15.45 50.72
CA ASN A 287 -0.10 -15.75 51.91
C ASN A 287 -0.21 -14.53 52.81
N GLU A 288 -0.97 -14.71 53.88
CA GLU A 288 -0.85 -13.99 55.14
C GLU A 288 0.49 -14.39 55.76
N GLU A 289 1.34 -13.42 56.08
CA GLU A 289 2.35 -13.58 57.13
C GLU A 289 2.23 -12.35 58.02
N ASP A 290 1.66 -12.61 59.20
CA ASP A 290 1.87 -11.86 60.42
C ASP A 290 3.38 -11.80 60.73
N ASP A 291 3.89 -10.65 61.17
CA ASP A 291 4.42 -10.47 62.52
C ASP A 291 5.31 -9.21 62.67
N GLU A 292 5.08 -8.56 63.81
CA GLU A 292 5.88 -7.57 64.58
C GLU A 292 6.02 -6.11 64.11
#